data_AF-A0A2L0N3N4-F1
#
_entry.id   AF-A0A2L0N3N4-F1
#
_cell.length_a   1.000
_cell.length_b   1.000
_cell.length_c   1.000
_cell.angle_alpha   90.00
_cell.angle_beta   90.00
_cell.angle_gamma   90.00
#
_symmetry.space_group_name_H-M   'P 1'
#
loop_
_entity.id
_entity.type
_entity.pdbx_description
1 polymer ?
#
loop_
_entity_poly.entity_id
_entity_poly.type
_entity_poly.pdbx_seq_one_letter_code
_entity_poly.pdbx_strand_id
1 'polypeptide(L)'
;MATSNGSAGGPAGGAAGSAVDGPPRVGPGAAVPRRPPVLRGQGPAVAVVALGGAVGASARYGAALLWPDGPADFPWTTLVVNVVGCAVIGVFLVAITEGRPAHPLLRPFFGTGVLGGFTTFSTYAVDIRRLLEEGRPGAGPAYLGLTLLAALAAVWAAAGLTRRLIRRGAREGR
;
A
#
# COMPACT_ATOMS: atom_id res chain seq x y z
N MET A 1 -51.35 16.74 63.78
CA MET A 1 -51.36 18.19 64.13
C MET A 1 -50.68 18.33 65.49
N ALA A 2 -49.79 19.32 65.64
CA ALA A 2 -48.96 19.68 66.82
C ALA A 2 -47.71 18.78 67.06
N THR A 3 -46.48 19.18 66.64
CA THR A 3 -45.50 20.14 67.26
C THR A 3 -44.82 19.54 68.51
N SER A 4 -43.54 19.71 68.85
CA SER A 4 -42.46 20.69 68.59
C SER A 4 -41.14 20.06 69.10
N ASN A 5 -40.04 20.09 68.36
CA ASN A 5 -38.91 21.04 68.40
C ASN A 5 -38.00 21.02 69.65
N GLY A 6 -36.68 21.10 69.39
CA GLY A 6 -35.57 21.18 70.34
C GLY A 6 -34.62 19.99 70.17
N SER A 7 -33.29 20.10 70.16
CA SER A 7 -32.33 21.19 70.28
C SER A 7 -30.94 20.57 70.02
N ALA A 8 -29.95 21.42 69.76
CA ALA A 8 -28.53 21.22 70.07
C ALA A 8 -27.67 20.21 69.26
N GLY A 9 -26.43 20.64 69.04
CA GLY A 9 -25.27 19.75 68.87
C GLY A 9 -24.80 19.58 67.43
N GLY A 10 -23.83 20.38 67.00
CA GLY A 10 -23.21 20.26 65.69
C GLY A 10 -22.41 18.95 65.47
N PRO A 11 -22.31 18.45 64.23
CA PRO A 11 -21.29 17.49 63.83
C PRO A 11 -20.04 18.25 63.36
N ALA A 12 -18.84 17.88 63.80
CA ALA A 12 -17.99 16.85 63.20
C ALA A 12 -17.69 17.09 61.70
N GLY A 13 -16.40 17.26 61.37
CA GLY A 13 -15.83 16.78 60.12
C GLY A 13 -15.49 17.82 59.03
N GLY A 14 -14.19 18.11 58.90
CA GLY A 14 -13.50 18.08 57.62
C GLY A 14 -13.41 19.38 56.78
N ALA A 15 -12.39 19.36 55.91
CA ALA A 15 -12.09 20.27 54.80
C ALA A 15 -11.41 21.60 55.20
N ALA A 16 -10.42 22.13 54.49
CA ALA A 16 -9.60 21.62 53.39
C ALA A 16 -8.39 22.56 53.31
N GLY A 17 -7.17 22.01 53.28
CA GLY A 17 -5.97 22.78 52.96
C GLY A 17 -5.94 23.04 51.46
N SER A 18 -6.21 24.27 51.05
CA SER A 18 -6.09 24.74 49.67
C SER A 18 -4.61 24.97 49.31
N ALA A 19 -3.93 23.90 48.90
CA ALA A 19 -2.68 24.02 48.17
C ALA A 19 -3.01 24.38 46.71
N VAL A 20 -2.68 25.60 46.33
CA VAL A 20 -2.79 26.17 44.99
C VAL A 20 -1.97 25.33 44.01
N ASP A 21 -2.65 24.67 43.08
CA ASP A 21 -2.03 23.92 41.97
C ASP A 21 -1.42 24.90 40.97
N GLY A 22 -0.09 25.04 41.00
CA GLY A 22 0.66 25.79 39.98
C GLY A 22 0.69 25.02 38.65
N PRO A 23 0.84 25.70 37.50
CA PRO A 23 0.91 25.02 36.21
C PRO A 23 2.08 24.03 36.17
N PRO A 24 1.92 22.87 35.50
CA PRO A 24 2.93 21.83 35.49
C PRO A 24 4.23 22.37 34.90
N ARG A 25 5.31 22.35 35.70
CA ARG A 25 6.65 22.72 35.26
C ARG A 25 7.12 21.70 34.23
N VAL A 26 7.08 22.07 32.96
CA VAL A 26 7.68 21.29 31.87
C VAL A 26 9.19 21.35 32.07
N GLY A 27 9.78 20.26 32.57
CA GLY A 27 11.22 20.17 32.80
C GLY A 27 12.01 20.35 31.49
N PRO A 28 13.20 20.96 31.52
CA PRO A 28 14.07 21.08 30.36
C PRO A 28 14.66 19.70 30.04
N GLY A 29 13.90 18.90 29.28
CA GLY A 29 14.27 17.51 29.02
C GLY A 29 13.27 16.73 28.19
N ALA A 30 12.35 17.38 27.47
CA ALA A 30 11.61 16.71 26.41
C ALA A 30 12.61 16.35 25.31
N ALA A 31 13.25 15.19 25.45
CA ALA A 31 14.17 14.63 24.48
C ALA A 31 13.45 14.60 23.13
N VAL A 32 13.90 15.45 22.21
CA VAL A 32 13.48 15.38 20.80
C VAL A 32 13.66 13.92 20.38
N PRO A 33 12.61 13.22 19.91
CA PRO A 33 12.75 11.86 19.45
C PRO A 33 13.87 11.83 18.40
N ARG A 34 15.02 11.25 18.75
CA ARG A 34 16.10 11.05 17.78
C ARG A 34 15.50 10.16 16.70
N ARG A 35 15.28 10.72 15.50
CA ARG A 35 14.82 9.94 14.35
C ARG A 35 15.68 8.68 14.27
N PRO A 36 15.09 7.47 14.16
CA PRO A 36 15.88 6.25 14.08
C PRO A 36 16.89 6.38 12.93
N PRO A 37 18.07 5.73 13.01
CA PRO A 37 19.09 5.78 11.98
C PRO A 37 18.66 4.95 10.76
N VAL A 38 17.54 5.29 10.12
CA VAL A 38 16.93 4.52 9.04
C VAL A 38 17.78 4.52 7.76
N LEU A 39 18.68 5.50 7.60
CA LEU A 39 19.50 5.64 6.40
C LEU A 39 20.83 4.86 6.41
N ARG A 40 21.36 4.47 7.58
CA ARG A 40 22.65 3.76 7.64
C ARG A 40 22.46 2.29 7.27
N GLY A 41 22.82 1.92 6.04
CA GLY A 41 22.81 0.54 5.55
C GLY A 41 21.76 0.23 4.46
N GLN A 42 20.93 1.20 4.05
CA GLN A 42 19.92 1.00 2.99
C GLN A 42 20.42 1.23 1.57
N GLY A 43 21.67 1.69 1.39
CA GLY A 43 22.27 1.94 0.07
C GLY A 43 22.13 0.76 -0.90
N PRO A 44 22.45 -0.48 -0.50
CA PRO A 44 22.26 -1.66 -1.34
C PRO A 44 20.79 -1.88 -1.74
N ALA A 45 19.85 -1.65 -0.83
CA ALA A 45 18.42 -1.79 -1.12
C ALA A 45 17.94 -0.75 -2.14
N VAL A 46 18.34 0.51 -2.00
CA VAL A 46 18.00 1.57 -2.95
C VAL A 46 18.60 1.28 -4.33
N ALA A 47 19.86 0.84 -4.39
CA ALA A 47 20.52 0.50 -5.64
C ALA A 47 19.79 -0.63 -6.40
N VAL A 48 19.35 -1.69 -5.70
CA VAL A 48 18.61 -2.78 -6.35
C VAL A 48 17.19 -2.35 -6.75
N VAL A 49 16.52 -1.49 -5.97
CA VAL A 49 15.22 -0.92 -6.37
C VAL A 49 15.38 -0.09 -7.65
N ALA A 50 16.42 0.75 -7.72
CA ALA A 50 16.69 1.59 -8.88
C ALA A 50 16.99 0.75 -10.13
N LEU A 51 17.82 -0.29 -10.00
CA LEU A 51 18.13 -1.21 -11.10
C LEU A 51 16.86 -1.95 -11.57
N GLY A 52 16.08 -2.49 -10.64
CA GLY A 52 14.82 -3.14 -10.96
C GLY A 52 13.84 -2.17 -11.63
N GLY A 53 13.73 -0.94 -11.11
CA GLY A 53 12.89 0.12 -11.66
C GLY A 53 13.27 0.49 -13.09
N ALA A 54 14.56 0.60 -13.39
CA ALA A 54 15.06 0.85 -14.74
C ALA A 54 14.65 -0.28 -15.70
N VAL A 55 14.78 -1.54 -15.28
CA VAL A 55 14.35 -2.70 -16.08
C VAL A 55 12.83 -2.67 -16.30
N GLY A 56 12.04 -2.47 -15.25
CA GLY A 56 10.58 -2.43 -15.33
C GLY A 56 10.08 -1.30 -16.23
N ALA A 57 10.59 -0.09 -16.04
CA ALA A 57 10.22 1.07 -16.84
C ALA A 57 10.62 0.90 -18.32
N SER A 58 11.80 0.33 -18.58
CA SER A 58 12.24 0.03 -19.94
C SER A 58 11.36 -1.02 -20.61
N ALA A 59 10.94 -2.06 -19.90
CA ALA A 59 10.01 -3.07 -20.42
C ALA A 59 8.63 -2.49 -20.72
N ARG A 60 8.09 -1.63 -19.85
CA ARG A 60 6.85 -0.90 -20.10
C ARG A 60 6.97 0.01 -21.33
N TYR A 61 8.07 0.76 -21.42
CA TYR A 61 8.31 1.63 -22.57
C TYR A 61 8.45 0.83 -23.86
N GLY A 62 9.17 -0.29 -23.83
CA GLY A 62 9.26 -1.23 -24.94
C GLY A 62 7.90 -1.79 -25.36
N ALA A 63 7.01 -2.10 -24.42
CA ALA A 63 5.64 -2.53 -24.74
C ALA A 63 4.87 -1.44 -25.50
N ALA A 64 5.00 -0.17 -25.10
CA ALA A 64 4.40 0.96 -25.81
C ALA A 64 5.00 1.20 -27.21
N LEU A 65 6.26 0.83 -27.44
CA LEU A 65 6.88 0.90 -28.77
C LEU A 65 6.43 -0.26 -29.68
N LEU A 66 6.26 -1.46 -29.13
CA LEU A 66 5.82 -2.64 -29.88
C LEU A 66 4.33 -2.62 -30.19
N TRP A 67 3.54 -2.09 -29.26
CA TRP A 67 2.09 -1.93 -29.37
C TRP A 67 1.74 -0.46 -29.11
N PRO A 68 1.87 0.42 -30.10
CA PRO A 68 1.46 1.81 -29.93
C PRO A 68 -0.06 1.91 -29.98
N ASP A 69 -0.66 2.52 -28.94
CA ASP A 69 -2.07 2.89 -28.96
C ASP A 69 -2.23 4.21 -29.74
N GLY A 70 -3.11 4.23 -30.75
CA GLY A 70 -3.36 5.41 -31.57
C GLY A 70 -4.11 6.52 -30.82
N PRO A 71 -4.17 7.74 -31.39
CA PRO A 71 -4.70 8.88 -30.66
C PRO A 71 -6.19 8.85 -30.31
N ALA A 72 -6.98 7.99 -30.94
CA ALA A 72 -8.40 7.81 -30.64
C ALA A 72 -8.71 6.36 -30.19
N ASP A 73 -7.66 5.57 -30.02
CA ASP A 73 -7.77 4.15 -29.71
C ASP A 73 -7.92 3.92 -28.21
N PHE A 74 -8.48 2.76 -27.89
CA PHE A 74 -8.53 2.33 -26.51
C PHE A 74 -7.11 1.98 -26.03
N PRO A 75 -6.67 2.45 -24.86
CA PRO A 75 -5.31 2.28 -24.31
C PRO A 75 -5.05 0.86 -23.81
N TRP A 76 -4.97 -0.08 -24.76
CA TRP A 76 -4.79 -1.51 -24.51
C TRP A 76 -3.43 -1.82 -23.90
N THR A 77 -2.40 -1.08 -24.29
CA THR A 77 -1.04 -1.37 -23.85
C THR A 77 -0.88 -1.11 -22.36
N THR A 78 -1.34 0.06 -21.89
CA THR A 78 -1.36 0.40 -20.46
C THR A 78 -2.20 -0.60 -19.67
N LEU A 79 -3.35 -1.05 -20.21
CA LEU A 79 -4.19 -2.06 -19.57
C LEU A 79 -3.43 -3.37 -19.37
N VAL A 80 -2.87 -3.91 -20.46
CA VAL A 80 -2.19 -5.21 -20.45
C VAL A 80 -0.98 -5.16 -19.54
N VAL A 81 -0.17 -4.10 -19.60
CA VAL A 81 0.99 -3.91 -18.73
C VAL A 81 0.57 -3.94 -17.25
N ASN A 82 -0.47 -3.21 -16.87
CA ASN A 82 -0.96 -3.18 -15.50
C ASN A 82 -1.53 -4.55 -15.06
N VAL A 83 -2.35 -5.19 -15.90
CA VAL A 83 -2.95 -6.50 -15.60
C VAL A 83 -1.89 -7.59 -15.48
N VAL A 84 -0.91 -7.63 -16.37
CA VAL A 84 0.22 -8.58 -16.32
C VAL A 84 1.05 -8.32 -15.06
N GLY A 85 1.36 -7.07 -14.73
CA GLY A 85 2.08 -6.74 -13.50
C GLY A 85 1.33 -7.18 -12.25
N CYS A 86 0.00 -7.01 -12.24
CA CYS A 86 -0.90 -7.50 -11.19
C CYS A 86 -0.93 -9.04 -11.09
N ALA A 87 -0.92 -9.76 -12.21
CA ALA A 87 -0.79 -11.21 -12.19
C ALA A 87 0.56 -11.63 -11.58
N VAL A 88 1.65 -11.00 -12.02
CA VAL A 88 3.02 -11.33 -11.57
C VAL A 88 3.20 -11.03 -10.08
N ILE A 89 2.67 -9.92 -9.54
CA ILE A 89 2.74 -9.67 -8.09
C ILE A 89 1.92 -10.71 -7.30
N GLY A 90 0.80 -11.20 -7.85
CA GLY A 90 0.01 -12.27 -7.24
C GLY A 90 0.80 -13.58 -7.10
N VAL A 91 1.53 -13.98 -8.15
CA VAL A 91 2.45 -15.12 -8.11
C VAL A 91 3.58 -14.86 -7.12
N PHE A 92 4.21 -13.69 -7.21
CA PHE A 92 5.36 -13.32 -6.38
C PHE A 92 5.02 -13.34 -4.90
N LEU A 93 3.87 -12.80 -4.51
CA LEU A 93 3.39 -12.79 -3.13
C LEU A 93 3.32 -14.21 -2.55
N VAL A 94 2.73 -15.16 -3.29
CA VAL A 94 2.64 -16.56 -2.84
C VAL A 94 4.02 -17.20 -2.77
N ALA A 95 4.86 -16.97 -3.77
CA ALA A 95 6.20 -17.54 -3.81
C ALA A 95 7.08 -17.08 -2.63
N ILE A 96 6.97 -15.81 -2.19
CA ILE A 96 7.74 -15.30 -1.05
C ILE A 96 7.15 -15.64 0.32
N THR A 97 5.86 -16.02 0.40
CA THR A 97 5.20 -16.39 1.67
C THR A 97 5.20 -17.89 1.92
N GLU A 98 5.04 -18.70 0.86
CA GLU A 98 4.92 -20.16 0.95
C GLU A 98 6.16 -20.89 0.42
N GLY A 99 7.06 -20.18 -0.27
CA GLY A 99 8.33 -20.72 -0.76
C GLY A 99 9.44 -20.68 0.28
N ARG A 100 10.66 -21.04 -0.17
CA ARG A 100 11.87 -20.98 0.66
C ARG A 100 12.25 -19.54 1.01
N PRO A 101 12.98 -19.32 2.12
CA PRO A 101 13.47 -17.98 2.48
C PRO A 101 14.25 -17.38 1.30
N ALA A 102 13.67 -16.35 0.69
CA ALA A 102 14.28 -15.61 -0.39
C ALA A 102 15.34 -14.64 0.14
N HIS A 103 16.34 -14.33 -0.68
CA HIS A 103 17.35 -13.33 -0.35
C HIS A 103 16.67 -11.98 0.01
N PRO A 104 17.10 -11.28 1.07
CA PRO A 104 16.44 -10.05 1.54
C PRO A 104 16.30 -8.96 0.47
N LEU A 105 17.21 -8.92 -0.51
CA LEU A 105 17.21 -7.96 -1.61
C LEU A 105 16.23 -8.30 -2.75
N LEU A 106 15.68 -9.51 -2.80
CA LEU A 106 14.78 -9.90 -3.90
C LEU A 106 13.43 -9.17 -3.82
N ARG A 107 12.90 -8.98 -2.61
CA ARG A 107 11.66 -8.23 -2.36
C ARG A 107 11.75 -6.78 -2.86
N PRO A 108 12.76 -5.97 -2.46
CA PRO A 108 12.91 -4.61 -2.95
C PRO A 108 13.26 -4.57 -4.45
N PHE A 109 14.13 -5.45 -4.96
CA PHE A 109 14.48 -5.49 -6.38
C PHE A 109 13.25 -5.77 -7.27
N PHE A 110 12.52 -6.85 -6.99
CA PHE A 110 11.47 -7.32 -7.88
C PHE A 110 10.11 -6.68 -7.58
N GLY A 111 9.73 -6.62 -6.30
CA GLY A 111 8.45 -6.06 -5.88
C GLY A 111 8.37 -4.55 -6.09
N THR A 112 9.32 -3.81 -5.51
CA THR A 112 9.31 -2.34 -5.62
C THR A 112 9.98 -1.85 -6.91
N GLY A 113 11.12 -2.43 -7.28
CA GLY A 113 11.85 -2.04 -8.49
C GLY A 113 11.12 -2.47 -9.76
N VAL A 114 11.24 -3.74 -10.15
CA VAL A 114 10.75 -4.24 -11.45
C VAL A 114 9.24 -4.03 -11.61
N LEU A 115 8.43 -4.53 -10.68
CA LEU A 115 6.98 -4.43 -10.80
C LEU A 115 6.46 -2.99 -10.63
N GLY A 116 7.11 -2.21 -9.75
CA GLY A 116 6.77 -0.79 -9.58
C GLY A 116 7.13 0.07 -10.80
N GLY A 117 8.22 -0.24 -11.50
CA GLY A 117 8.60 0.45 -12.74
C GLY A 117 7.81 -0.03 -13.97
N PHE A 118 7.44 -1.31 -13.99
CA PHE A 118 6.67 -1.93 -15.07
C PHE A 118 5.22 -1.46 -15.07
N THR A 119 4.56 -1.42 -13.91
CA THR A 119 3.17 -0.94 -13.81
C THR A 119 3.11 0.59 -13.73
N THR A 120 1.97 1.18 -14.10
CA THR A 120 1.80 2.64 -14.06
C THR A 120 0.37 3.06 -13.80
N PHE A 121 0.18 3.87 -12.75
CA PHE A 121 -1.08 4.54 -12.47
C PHE A 121 -1.16 5.92 -13.12
N SER A 122 -0.02 6.63 -13.25
CA SER A 122 0.01 7.98 -13.81
C SER A 122 -0.37 8.00 -15.30
N THR A 123 0.18 7.09 -16.10
CA THR A 123 -0.19 6.96 -17.53
C THR A 123 -1.67 6.57 -17.65
N TYR A 124 -2.12 5.61 -16.85
CA TYR A 124 -3.51 5.18 -16.79
C TYR A 124 -4.49 6.32 -16.48
N ALA A 125 -4.17 7.20 -15.53
CA ALA A 125 -5.00 8.36 -15.21
C ALA A 125 -5.06 9.39 -16.35
N VAL A 126 -3.93 9.60 -17.06
CA VAL A 126 -3.88 10.46 -18.25
C VAL A 126 -4.73 9.88 -19.38
N ASP A 127 -4.65 8.57 -19.60
CA ASP A 127 -5.44 7.86 -20.61
C ASP A 127 -6.95 7.97 -20.33
N ILE A 128 -7.37 7.85 -19.07
CA ILE A 128 -8.77 8.07 -18.67
C ILE A 128 -9.20 9.52 -18.94
N ARG A 129 -8.39 10.51 -18.54
CA ARG A 129 -8.71 11.93 -18.74
C ARG A 129 -8.89 12.22 -20.22
N ARG A 130 -7.99 11.72 -21.06
CA ARG A 130 -8.04 11.84 -22.51
C ARG A 130 -9.33 11.24 -23.09
N LEU A 131 -9.69 10.02 -22.70
CA LEU A 131 -10.93 9.36 -23.18
C LEU A 131 -12.20 10.13 -22.80
N LEU A 132 -12.18 10.86 -21.68
CA LEU A 132 -13.27 11.73 -21.25
C LEU A 132 -13.32 13.04 -22.08
N GLU A 133 -12.17 13.62 -22.39
CA GLU A 133 -12.03 14.85 -23.19
C GLU A 133 -12.47 14.65 -24.66
N GLU A 134 -12.29 13.44 -25.22
CA GLU A 134 -12.65 13.09 -26.60
C GLU A 134 -14.17 12.95 -26.84
N GLY A 135 -15.02 13.32 -25.88
CA GLY A 135 -16.48 13.32 -26.06
C GLY A 135 -17.10 11.91 -26.12
N ARG A 136 -16.39 10.88 -25.63
CA ARG A 136 -16.87 9.49 -25.53
C ARG A 136 -17.26 9.17 -24.08
N PRO A 137 -18.43 9.61 -23.59
CA PRO A 137 -18.76 9.61 -22.15
C PRO A 137 -18.74 8.22 -21.49
N GLY A 138 -18.88 7.14 -22.27
CA GLY A 138 -18.78 5.76 -21.78
C GLY A 138 -17.37 5.18 -21.72
N ALA A 139 -16.42 5.67 -22.53
CA ALA A 139 -15.12 5.00 -22.72
C ALA A 139 -14.19 5.17 -21.51
N GLY A 140 -14.11 6.38 -20.93
CA GLY A 140 -13.29 6.65 -19.74
C GLY A 140 -13.71 5.82 -18.51
N PRO A 141 -15.00 5.84 -18.10
CA PRO A 141 -15.48 5.03 -16.99
C PRO A 141 -15.39 3.53 -17.25
N ALA A 142 -15.63 3.08 -18.49
CA ALA A 142 -15.47 1.68 -18.87
C ALA A 142 -14.00 1.25 -18.74
N TYR A 143 -13.06 2.07 -19.21
CA TYR A 143 -11.63 1.81 -19.07
C TYR A 143 -11.19 1.77 -17.60
N LEU A 144 -11.72 2.70 -16.79
CA LEU A 144 -11.50 2.78 -15.35
C LEU A 144 -11.93 1.47 -14.65
N GLY A 145 -13.17 1.06 -14.91
CA GLY A 145 -13.75 -0.14 -14.29
C GLY A 145 -13.09 -1.42 -14.79
N LEU A 146 -12.90 -1.55 -16.10
CA LEU A 146 -12.33 -2.74 -16.72
C LEU A 146 -10.92 -3.01 -16.21
N THR A 147 -10.05 -2.00 -16.20
CA THR A 147 -8.65 -2.19 -15.78
C THR A 147 -8.57 -2.55 -14.31
N LEU A 148 -9.37 -1.91 -13.45
CA LEU A 148 -9.42 -2.23 -12.01
C LEU A 148 -9.90 -3.66 -11.76
N LEU A 149 -11.01 -4.06 -12.39
CA LEU A 149 -11.58 -5.40 -12.22
C LEU A 149 -10.63 -6.48 -12.77
N ALA A 150 -10.05 -6.25 -13.95
CA ALA A 150 -9.08 -7.16 -14.55
C ALA A 150 -7.82 -7.29 -13.70
N ALA A 151 -7.29 -6.18 -13.18
CA ALA A 151 -6.13 -6.19 -12.29
C ALA A 151 -6.39 -6.99 -11.01
N LEU A 152 -7.53 -6.75 -10.35
CA LEU A 152 -7.91 -7.51 -9.16
C LEU A 152 -8.07 -9.01 -9.50
N ALA A 153 -8.86 -9.33 -10.52
CA ALA A 153 -9.06 -10.71 -10.95
C ALA A 153 -7.72 -11.42 -11.25
N ALA A 154 -6.79 -10.74 -11.92
CA ALA A 154 -5.46 -11.25 -12.22
C ALA A 154 -4.65 -11.58 -10.96
N VAL A 155 -4.64 -10.70 -9.95
CA VAL A 155 -3.96 -10.96 -8.67
C VAL A 155 -4.55 -12.21 -8.00
N TRP A 156 -5.87 -12.28 -7.87
CA TRP A 156 -6.56 -13.37 -7.19
C TRP A 156 -6.38 -14.70 -7.92
N ALA A 157 -6.54 -14.71 -9.24
CA ALA A 157 -6.38 -15.89 -10.08
C ALA A 157 -4.93 -16.40 -10.04
N ALA A 158 -3.95 -15.51 -10.21
CA ALA A 158 -2.54 -15.87 -10.18
C ALA A 158 -2.14 -16.43 -8.80
N ALA A 159 -2.46 -15.74 -7.71
CA ALA A 159 -2.16 -16.22 -6.37
C ALA A 159 -2.87 -17.55 -6.06
N GLY A 160 -4.14 -17.69 -6.47
CA GLY A 160 -4.90 -18.93 -6.31
C GLY A 160 -4.27 -20.11 -7.06
N LEU A 161 -3.87 -19.90 -8.32
CA LEU A 161 -3.21 -20.89 -9.16
C LEU A 161 -1.86 -21.30 -8.59
N THR A 162 -1.00 -20.34 -8.23
CA THR A 162 0.32 -20.61 -7.64
C THR A 162 0.21 -21.46 -6.37
N ARG A 163 -0.75 -21.13 -5.48
CA ARG A 163 -1.01 -21.94 -4.27
C ARG A 163 -1.48 -23.37 -4.58
N ARG A 164 -2.27 -23.56 -5.64
CA ARG A 164 -2.71 -24.90 -6.06
C ARG A 164 -1.53 -25.72 -6.58
N LEU A 165 -0.65 -25.11 -7.36
CA LEU A 165 0.52 -25.78 -7.93
C LEU A 165 1.54 -26.17 -6.84
N ILE A 166 1.86 -25.27 -5.92
CA ILE A 166 2.77 -25.56 -4.80
C ILE A 166 2.23 -26.73 -3.95
N ARG A 167 0.93 -26.72 -3.63
CA ARG A 167 0.30 -27.79 -2.84
C ARG A 167 0.24 -29.14 -3.55
N ARG A 168 0.12 -29.15 -4.88
CA ARG A 168 0.18 -30.39 -5.68
C ARG A 168 1.58 -31.00 -5.66
N GLY A 169 2.61 -30.21 -5.94
CA GLY A 169 4.00 -30.70 -5.90
C GLY A 169 4.41 -31.23 -4.53
N ALA A 170 3.92 -30.64 -3.44
CA ALA A 170 4.18 -31.13 -2.07
C ALA A 170 3.49 -32.46 -1.73
N ARG A 171 2.47 -32.88 -2.49
CA ARG A 171 1.77 -34.16 -2.33
C ARG A 171 2.39 -35.26 -3.18
N GLU A 172 2.89 -34.92 -4.36
CA GLU A 172 3.53 -35.87 -5.29
C GLU A 172 4.97 -36.23 -4.86
N GLY A 173 5.61 -35.37 -4.05
CA GLY A 173 6.95 -35.62 -3.49
C GLY A 173 6.99 -36.38 -2.15
N ARG A 174 5.87 -36.96 -1.69
CA ARG A 174 5.79 -37.85 -0.52
C ARG A 174 5.40 -39.25 -0.95
#